data_AF-A0A5N6RUN0-F1
#
_entry.id   AF-A0A5N6RUN0-F1
#
_cell.length_a   1.000
_cell.length_b   1.000
_cell.length_c   1.000
_cell.angle_alpha   90.00
_cell.angle_beta   90.00
_cell.angle_gamma   90.00
#
_symmetry.space_group_name_H-M   'P 1'
#
loop_
_entity.id
_entity.type
_entity.pdbx_description
1 polymer ?
#
loop_
_entity_poly.entity_id
_entity_poly.type
_entity_poly.pdbx_seq_one_letter_code
_entity_poly.pdbx_strand_id
1 'polypeptide(L)'
;MDDREKSRSTILESSRQKRVPLYVMMPVDTFGIDASGSPRIRKIKALTVSLKALKLAGVHGIAVEVWWGIVERFSPLAYNWSLYEKLFQLISQMGLKLHVALSFHSNRRTSSSGSGGVSLPLWILEIGEHNKDIYYQDQNGFSNDAYLTLGVDQIPVFCGRTAIQCYEDFMFSFFNKFDSFIGNVIEEISVGLGPSGELRYPAHPFGDGRWEFPGIGEFQCYDKYMMEDLRMAAAQEGKPQWGDKGPQNAGYYNSLPSGVPFFGEGEEGFLSDYGRFFLEWYSGRLIQHADAILAKAANMLKKYQENKRTTVILVAKIGGIHWWYWTFSHPAELTSGYYNTAYRDGYDPIALMLSRHGAALHISCLEMLDSETSPAYLCSPEGLLEQIRTVSKKRTIHLIGRNTNEQFDKAGLCQIYANCYHPKAVVRAFTFFRMNDKIFRVENWKNFVPFVRKMSTDLVYLET
;
A
#
# COMPACT_ATOMS: atom_id res chain seq x y z
N MET A 1 -26.65 20.32 -52.48
CA MET A 1 -26.18 21.58 -51.91
C MET A 1 -27.21 22.04 -50.91
N ASP A 2 -26.99 22.07 -49.61
CA ASP A 2 -25.87 21.59 -48.79
C ASP A 2 -26.42 21.59 -47.35
N ASP A 3 -26.17 20.50 -46.64
CA ASP A 3 -25.71 20.45 -45.25
C ASP A 3 -26.24 21.42 -44.18
N ARG A 4 -26.93 20.85 -43.18
CA ARG A 4 -26.59 20.86 -41.73
C ARG A 4 -27.83 20.64 -40.86
N GLU A 5 -28.24 19.38 -40.73
CA GLU A 5 -29.06 18.95 -39.60
C GLU A 5 -28.17 18.32 -38.54
N LYS A 6 -28.14 18.97 -37.36
CA LYS A 6 -27.45 18.54 -36.16
C LYS A 6 -28.07 17.25 -35.64
N SER A 7 -27.49 16.11 -35.99
CA SER A 7 -27.72 14.87 -35.25
C SER A 7 -26.82 14.86 -34.01
N ARG A 8 -27.38 15.26 -32.86
CA ARG A 8 -26.85 14.89 -31.55
C ARG A 8 -27.16 13.41 -31.35
N SER A 9 -26.23 12.54 -31.73
CA SER A 9 -26.28 11.13 -31.33
C SER A 9 -25.97 11.05 -29.84
N THR A 10 -27.01 10.96 -29.01
CA THR A 10 -26.92 10.49 -27.64
C THR A 10 -26.45 9.03 -27.71
N ILE A 11 -25.15 8.80 -27.55
CA ILE A 11 -24.62 7.45 -27.34
C ILE A 11 -25.15 7.01 -25.98
N LEU A 12 -26.16 6.15 -26.01
CA LEU A 12 -26.59 5.37 -24.87
C LEU A 12 -25.41 4.45 -24.49
N GLU A 13 -24.58 4.85 -23.52
CA GLU A 13 -23.69 3.91 -22.85
C GLU A 13 -24.56 2.92 -22.08
N SER A 14 -24.74 1.71 -22.61
CA SER A 14 -25.33 0.63 -21.83
C SER A 14 -24.45 0.39 -20.61
N SER A 15 -24.92 0.75 -19.41
CA SER A 15 -24.20 0.53 -18.16
C SER A 15 -24.22 -0.95 -17.77
N ARG A 16 -23.50 -1.81 -18.51
CA ARG A 16 -23.12 -3.12 -17.99
C ARG A 16 -22.11 -2.87 -16.88
N GLN A 17 -22.54 -2.97 -15.63
CA GLN A 17 -21.65 -2.96 -14.48
C GLN A 17 -20.61 -4.06 -14.68
N LYS A 18 -19.34 -3.69 -14.79
CA LYS A 18 -18.24 -4.62 -15.05
C LYS A 18 -18.03 -5.47 -13.79
N ARG A 19 -18.04 -6.79 -13.96
CA ARG A 19 -17.56 -7.77 -12.97
C ARG A 19 -16.32 -7.28 -12.22
N VAL A 20 -16.31 -7.40 -10.89
CA VAL A 20 -15.13 -7.13 -10.04
C VAL A 20 -14.34 -8.43 -9.85
N PRO A 21 -13.19 -8.61 -10.51
CA PRO A 21 -12.37 -9.81 -10.34
C PRO A 21 -11.86 -9.92 -8.90
N LEU A 22 -12.03 -11.11 -8.32
CA LEU A 22 -11.58 -11.42 -6.97
C LEU A 22 -10.24 -12.15 -7.01
N TYR A 23 -9.28 -11.57 -6.31
CA TYR A 23 -7.96 -12.12 -6.03
C TYR A 23 -7.86 -12.58 -4.58
N VAL A 24 -6.96 -13.52 -4.30
CA VAL A 24 -6.65 -13.92 -2.92
C VAL A 24 -5.16 -13.72 -2.67
N MET A 25 -4.83 -12.99 -1.61
CA MET A 25 -3.45 -12.77 -1.18
C MET A 25 -2.83 -14.06 -0.66
N MET A 26 -1.58 -14.30 -1.05
CA MET A 26 -0.79 -15.44 -0.57
C MET A 26 -0.56 -15.43 0.94
N PRO A 27 -0.19 -16.60 1.52
CA PRO A 27 0.12 -16.67 2.92
C PRO A 27 1.36 -15.82 3.31
N VAL A 28 1.33 -15.21 4.49
CA VAL A 28 2.41 -14.36 5.02
C VAL A 28 3.70 -15.15 5.23
N ASP A 29 3.57 -16.43 5.57
CA ASP A 29 4.66 -17.38 5.81
C ASP A 29 5.02 -18.20 4.57
N THR A 30 4.52 -17.82 3.39
CA THR A 30 4.81 -18.52 2.13
C THR A 30 6.29 -18.60 1.88
N PHE A 31 6.99 -17.49 2.07
CA PHE A 31 8.41 -17.42 1.82
C PHE A 31 9.18 -17.58 3.13
N GLY A 32 10.29 -18.29 3.06
CA GLY A 32 11.18 -18.42 4.19
C GLY A 32 12.59 -18.73 3.76
N ILE A 33 13.50 -18.60 4.72
CA ILE A 33 14.89 -18.98 4.57
C ILE A 33 15.05 -20.39 5.17
N ASP A 34 15.75 -21.28 4.47
CA ASP A 34 16.10 -22.59 5.00
C ASP A 34 17.38 -22.57 5.85
N ALA A 35 17.78 -23.73 6.38
CA ALA A 35 18.96 -23.84 7.24
C ALA A 35 20.28 -23.48 6.52
N SER A 36 20.30 -23.50 5.19
CA SER A 36 21.47 -23.11 4.38
C SER A 36 21.53 -21.60 4.10
N GLY A 37 20.52 -20.83 4.55
CA GLY A 37 20.41 -19.41 4.21
C GLY A 37 19.71 -19.15 2.86
N SER A 38 19.23 -20.20 2.19
CA SER A 38 18.61 -20.09 0.86
C SER A 38 17.11 -19.80 0.93
N PRO A 39 16.58 -18.89 0.09
CA PRO A 39 15.14 -18.66 0.00
C PRO A 39 14.38 -19.87 -0.56
N ARG A 40 13.21 -20.17 0.03
CA ARG A 40 12.30 -21.24 -0.42
C ARG A 40 10.83 -20.88 -0.21
N ILE A 41 9.96 -21.57 -0.94
CA ILE A 41 8.51 -21.57 -0.69
C ILE A 41 8.18 -22.67 0.32
N ARG A 42 7.64 -22.28 1.47
CA ARG A 42 7.15 -23.19 2.51
C ARG A 42 5.88 -23.89 2.04
N LYS A 43 5.73 -25.16 2.42
CA LYS A 43 4.48 -25.93 2.23
C LYS A 43 3.97 -25.94 0.77
N ILE A 44 4.86 -26.00 -0.23
CA ILE A 44 4.49 -25.94 -1.67
C ILE A 44 3.37 -26.91 -2.07
N LYS A 45 3.35 -28.13 -1.51
CA LYS A 45 2.28 -29.11 -1.77
C LYS A 45 0.91 -28.63 -1.27
N ALA A 46 0.87 -28.07 -0.06
CA ALA A 46 -0.36 -27.53 0.52
C ALA A 46 -0.84 -26.32 -0.28
N LEU A 47 0.09 -25.43 -0.64
CA LEU A 47 -0.19 -24.29 -1.52
C LEU A 47 -0.81 -24.74 -2.85
N THR A 48 -0.23 -25.75 -3.51
CA THR A 48 -0.76 -26.29 -4.77
C THR A 48 -2.22 -26.78 -4.63
N VAL A 49 -2.56 -27.43 -3.51
CA VAL A 49 -3.93 -27.88 -3.24
C VAL A 49 -4.85 -26.68 -2.99
N SER A 50 -4.42 -25.71 -2.18
CA SER A 50 -5.17 -24.48 -1.91
C SER A 50 -5.47 -23.69 -3.20
N LEU A 51 -4.49 -23.53 -4.08
CA LEU A 51 -4.66 -22.84 -5.37
C LEU A 51 -5.70 -23.55 -6.26
N LYS A 52 -5.68 -24.88 -6.32
CA LYS A 52 -6.71 -25.67 -7.03
C LYS A 52 -8.11 -25.44 -6.44
N ALA A 53 -8.23 -25.46 -5.12
CA ALA A 53 -9.51 -25.21 -4.44
C ALA A 53 -10.05 -23.80 -4.72
N LEU A 54 -9.19 -22.77 -4.67
CA LEU A 54 -9.55 -21.40 -5.01
C LEU A 54 -9.97 -21.26 -6.47
N LYS A 55 -9.25 -21.91 -7.41
CA LYS A 55 -9.65 -21.92 -8.82
C LYS A 55 -11.03 -22.55 -9.01
N LEU A 56 -11.31 -23.68 -8.37
CA LEU A 56 -12.61 -24.35 -8.41
C LEU A 56 -13.74 -23.50 -7.78
N ALA A 57 -13.42 -22.66 -6.79
CA ALA A 57 -14.37 -21.72 -6.21
C ALA A 57 -14.72 -20.54 -7.14
N GLY A 58 -13.94 -20.32 -8.20
CA GLY A 58 -14.13 -19.21 -9.15
C GLY A 58 -13.26 -17.99 -8.87
N VAL A 59 -12.24 -18.11 -8.01
CA VAL A 59 -11.25 -17.04 -7.80
C VAL A 59 -10.56 -16.73 -9.13
N HIS A 60 -10.40 -15.44 -9.43
CA HIS A 60 -9.83 -14.97 -10.70
C HIS A 60 -8.31 -15.08 -10.70
N GLY A 61 -7.66 -14.74 -9.59
CA GLY A 61 -6.21 -14.81 -9.48
C GLY A 61 -5.67 -14.76 -8.06
N ILE A 62 -4.34 -14.68 -7.96
CA ILE A 62 -3.60 -14.68 -6.70
C ILE A 62 -2.74 -13.43 -6.62
N ALA A 63 -2.73 -12.79 -5.46
CA ALA A 63 -1.81 -11.70 -5.17
C ALA A 63 -0.55 -12.24 -4.48
N VAL A 64 0.63 -11.89 -5.00
CA VAL A 64 1.94 -12.39 -4.57
C VAL A 64 2.88 -11.23 -4.24
N GLU A 65 3.53 -11.29 -3.07
CA GLU A 65 4.64 -10.41 -2.71
C GLU A 65 5.95 -10.93 -3.30
N VAL A 66 6.59 -10.08 -4.10
CA VAL A 66 7.91 -10.28 -4.68
C VAL A 66 8.92 -9.53 -3.83
N TRP A 67 9.57 -10.25 -2.92
CA TRP A 67 10.41 -9.67 -1.88
C TRP A 67 11.80 -9.31 -2.36
N TRP A 68 12.20 -8.07 -2.13
CA TRP A 68 13.55 -7.58 -2.42
C TRP A 68 14.63 -8.43 -1.73
N GLY A 69 14.46 -8.70 -0.42
CA GLY A 69 15.41 -9.52 0.36
C GLY A 69 15.40 -11.03 0.08
N ILE A 70 14.58 -11.50 -0.87
CA ILE A 70 14.69 -12.84 -1.46
C ILE A 70 15.48 -12.78 -2.77
N VAL A 71 15.09 -11.87 -3.66
CA VAL A 71 15.57 -11.86 -5.04
C VAL A 71 16.99 -11.29 -5.12
N GLU A 72 17.28 -10.20 -4.44
CA GLU A 72 18.62 -9.54 -4.44
C GLU A 72 19.32 -9.76 -3.09
N ARG A 73 19.13 -10.95 -2.49
CA ARG A 73 19.43 -11.21 -1.07
C ARG A 73 20.89 -10.98 -0.68
N PHE A 74 21.83 -11.50 -1.47
CA PHE A 74 23.22 -11.66 -1.03
C PHE A 74 24.15 -10.55 -1.52
N SER A 75 23.89 -9.97 -2.70
CA SER A 75 24.78 -8.96 -3.27
C SER A 75 24.01 -8.02 -4.19
N PRO A 76 24.44 -6.75 -4.29
CA PRO A 76 23.91 -5.78 -5.25
C PRO A 76 23.87 -6.36 -6.67
N LEU A 77 22.78 -6.11 -7.40
CA LEU A 77 22.55 -6.50 -8.80
C LEU A 77 22.53 -8.01 -9.08
N ALA A 78 22.67 -8.86 -8.05
CA ALA A 78 22.63 -10.31 -8.18
C ALA A 78 21.21 -10.85 -7.98
N TYR A 79 20.35 -10.68 -8.99
CA TYR A 79 18.94 -11.07 -8.94
C TYR A 79 18.73 -12.57 -9.19
N ASN A 80 18.13 -13.28 -8.21
CA ASN A 80 17.70 -14.67 -8.35
C ASN A 80 16.18 -14.79 -8.40
N TRP A 81 15.65 -14.95 -9.61
CA TRP A 81 14.22 -15.06 -9.88
C TRP A 81 13.68 -16.49 -9.87
N SER A 82 14.54 -17.50 -9.71
CA SER A 82 14.18 -18.91 -9.91
C SER A 82 13.02 -19.39 -9.03
N LEU A 83 12.90 -18.85 -7.82
CA LEU A 83 11.80 -19.15 -6.90
C LEU A 83 10.46 -18.63 -7.41
N TYR A 84 10.45 -17.38 -7.88
CA TYR A 84 9.26 -16.72 -8.43
C TYR A 84 8.88 -17.26 -9.80
N GLU A 85 9.83 -17.65 -10.63
CA GLU A 85 9.57 -18.35 -11.89
C GLU A 85 8.75 -19.63 -11.68
N LYS A 86 9.19 -20.49 -10.77
CA LYS A 86 8.47 -21.73 -10.44
C LYS A 86 7.07 -21.45 -9.91
N LEU A 87 6.92 -20.43 -9.06
CA LEU A 87 5.64 -20.03 -8.51
C LEU A 87 4.68 -19.47 -9.58
N PHE A 88 5.16 -18.57 -10.43
CA PHE A 88 4.34 -17.96 -11.47
C PHE A 88 3.94 -18.97 -12.54
N GLN A 89 4.84 -19.90 -12.89
CA GLN A 89 4.50 -21.03 -13.75
C GLN A 89 3.41 -21.91 -13.13
N LEU A 90 3.52 -22.25 -11.84
CA LEU A 90 2.51 -23.04 -11.13
C LEU A 90 1.14 -22.34 -11.15
N ILE A 91 1.09 -21.04 -10.83
CA ILE A 91 -0.16 -20.26 -10.80
C ILE A 91 -0.75 -20.15 -12.21
N SER A 92 0.08 -19.86 -13.21
CA SER A 92 -0.33 -19.78 -14.61
C SER A 92 -0.88 -21.12 -15.13
N GLN A 93 -0.25 -22.25 -14.81
CA GLN A 93 -0.70 -23.58 -15.22
C GLN A 93 -2.05 -23.97 -14.62
N MET A 94 -2.43 -23.38 -13.47
CA MET A 94 -3.75 -23.53 -12.88
C MET A 94 -4.81 -22.60 -13.50
N GLY A 95 -4.42 -21.77 -14.46
CA GLY A 95 -5.29 -20.80 -15.11
C GLY A 95 -5.74 -19.67 -14.18
N LEU A 96 -4.91 -19.33 -13.17
CA LEU A 96 -5.12 -18.18 -12.29
C LEU A 96 -4.29 -16.99 -12.79
N LYS A 97 -4.85 -15.77 -12.66
CA LYS A 97 -4.13 -14.52 -12.92
C LYS A 97 -3.27 -14.11 -11.73
N LEU A 98 -2.41 -13.12 -11.94
CA LEU A 98 -1.46 -12.62 -10.96
C LEU A 98 -1.61 -11.12 -10.73
N HIS A 99 -1.72 -10.76 -9.46
CA HIS A 99 -1.36 -9.44 -8.95
C HIS A 99 0.00 -9.56 -8.27
N VAL A 100 0.96 -8.72 -8.65
CA VAL A 100 2.31 -8.75 -8.10
C VAL A 100 2.55 -7.50 -7.29
N ALA A 101 3.02 -7.64 -6.05
CA ALA A 101 3.51 -6.54 -5.23
C ALA A 101 5.04 -6.59 -5.17
N LEU A 102 5.72 -5.57 -5.71
CA LEU A 102 7.17 -5.43 -5.60
C LEU A 102 7.50 -4.91 -4.19
N SER A 103 7.88 -5.83 -3.31
CA SER A 103 8.03 -5.59 -1.87
C SER A 103 9.45 -5.16 -1.52
N PHE A 104 9.68 -3.85 -1.57
CA PHE A 104 10.91 -3.18 -1.10
C PHE A 104 10.99 -3.01 0.42
N HIS A 105 10.18 -3.76 1.17
CA HIS A 105 10.08 -3.68 2.63
C HIS A 105 10.34 -5.06 3.27
N SER A 106 10.62 -5.06 4.57
CA SER A 106 10.69 -6.24 5.42
C SER A 106 9.31 -6.57 5.99
N ASN A 107 9.04 -7.87 6.17
CA ASN A 107 7.97 -8.34 7.05
C ASN A 107 8.50 -9.15 8.24
N ARG A 108 9.80 -9.03 8.52
CA ARG A 108 10.44 -9.72 9.64
C ARG A 108 9.80 -9.29 10.95
N ARG A 109 9.31 -10.26 11.72
CA ARG A 109 8.83 -10.05 13.08
C ARG A 109 9.87 -10.55 14.05
N THR A 110 10.28 -9.67 14.98
CA THR A 110 11.10 -10.07 16.11
C THR A 110 10.18 -10.74 17.12
N SER A 111 10.31 -12.05 17.31
CA SER A 111 9.54 -12.79 18.32
C SER A 111 10.46 -13.65 19.16
N SER A 112 10.05 -13.93 20.39
CA SER A 112 10.79 -14.77 21.35
C SER A 112 11.03 -16.21 20.86
N SER A 113 10.33 -16.67 19.82
CA SER A 113 10.47 -18.01 19.22
C SER A 113 11.26 -18.03 17.90
N GLY A 114 11.91 -16.92 17.54
CA GLY A 114 12.76 -16.77 16.34
C GLY A 114 12.31 -15.63 15.43
N SER A 115 13.15 -15.31 14.44
CA SER A 115 12.80 -14.33 13.39
C SER A 115 12.02 -15.01 12.27
N GLY A 116 10.70 -14.81 12.27
CA GLY A 116 9.84 -15.17 11.14
C GLY A 116 9.81 -14.05 10.11
N GLY A 117 9.70 -14.40 8.83
CA GLY A 117 9.55 -13.44 7.72
C GLY A 117 10.79 -13.26 6.86
N VAL A 118 10.76 -12.21 6.05
CA VAL A 118 11.73 -11.82 5.04
C VAL A 118 12.22 -10.42 5.40
N SER A 119 13.53 -10.27 5.56
CA SER A 119 14.19 -8.99 5.77
C SER A 119 14.38 -8.23 4.47
N LEU A 120 14.91 -7.00 4.55
CA LEU A 120 15.63 -6.38 3.44
C LEU A 120 16.84 -7.25 3.02
N PRO A 121 17.46 -7.02 1.85
CA PRO A 121 18.68 -7.71 1.46
C PRO A 121 19.77 -7.67 2.53
N LEU A 122 20.57 -8.74 2.64
CA LEU A 122 21.58 -8.84 3.70
C LEU A 122 22.64 -7.74 3.57
N TRP A 123 23.06 -7.41 2.36
CA TRP A 123 23.99 -6.33 2.10
C TRP A 123 23.44 -4.93 2.47
N ILE A 124 22.11 -4.75 2.48
CA ILE A 124 21.48 -3.52 3.02
C ILE A 124 21.55 -3.53 4.55
N LEU A 125 21.28 -4.68 5.18
CA LEU A 125 21.36 -4.81 6.63
C LEU A 125 22.78 -4.51 7.14
N GLU A 126 23.81 -5.01 6.45
CA GLU A 126 25.22 -4.75 6.74
C GLU A 126 25.56 -3.25 6.69
N ILE A 127 25.03 -2.51 5.70
CA ILE A 127 25.16 -1.04 5.65
C ILE A 127 24.45 -0.42 6.86
N GLY A 128 23.25 -0.90 7.18
CA GLY A 128 22.44 -0.44 8.31
C GLY A 128 23.00 -0.79 9.69
N GLU A 129 23.96 -1.70 9.80
CA GLU A 129 24.72 -1.94 11.03
C GLU A 129 25.68 -0.79 11.33
N HIS A 130 26.26 -0.19 10.29
CA HIS A 130 27.22 0.91 10.39
C HIS A 130 26.58 2.29 10.27
N ASN A 131 25.44 2.39 9.59
CA ASN A 131 24.73 3.64 9.38
C ASN A 131 23.22 3.45 9.59
N LYS A 132 22.75 3.65 10.84
CA LYS A 132 21.33 3.52 11.20
C LYS A 132 20.42 4.55 10.54
N ASP A 133 20.98 5.67 10.06
CA ASP A 133 20.22 6.71 9.36
C ASP A 133 19.73 6.32 7.97
N ILE A 134 20.05 5.13 7.45
CA ILE A 134 19.38 4.63 6.23
C ILE A 134 17.93 4.20 6.48
N TYR A 135 17.51 4.15 7.74
CA TYR A 135 16.18 3.76 8.18
C TYR A 135 15.45 4.95 8.80
N TYR A 136 14.12 4.94 8.75
CA TYR A 136 13.32 5.91 9.49
C TYR A 136 13.60 5.84 10.99
N GLN A 137 13.62 6.99 11.66
CA GLN A 137 13.81 7.09 13.10
C GLN A 137 12.73 7.97 13.74
N ASP A 138 12.31 7.59 14.93
CA ASP A 138 11.49 8.44 15.80
C ASP A 138 12.33 9.44 16.59
N GLN A 139 11.67 10.32 17.35
CA GLN A 139 12.31 11.40 18.10
C GLN A 139 13.32 10.93 19.15
N ASN A 140 13.26 9.66 19.55
CA ASN A 140 14.13 9.04 20.53
C ASN A 140 15.29 8.26 19.87
N GLY A 141 15.38 8.29 18.53
CA GLY A 141 16.44 7.62 17.76
C GLY A 141 16.18 6.13 17.53
N PHE A 142 14.98 5.60 17.81
CA PHE A 142 14.69 4.20 17.51
C PHE A 142 14.46 4.03 16.00
N SER A 143 15.35 3.27 15.37
CA SER A 143 15.28 2.98 13.94
C SER A 143 14.24 1.91 13.61
N ASN A 144 13.61 2.03 12.44
CA ASN A 144 12.74 1.03 11.87
C ASN A 144 13.37 0.39 10.63
N ASP A 145 13.90 -0.84 10.77
CA ASP A 145 14.58 -1.58 9.70
C ASP A 145 13.64 -2.19 8.64
N ALA A 146 12.35 -1.81 8.65
CA ALA A 146 11.38 -2.37 7.71
C ALA A 146 11.45 -1.77 6.31
N TYR A 147 11.99 -0.56 6.16
CA TYR A 147 12.08 0.14 4.88
C TYR A 147 13.19 1.21 4.95
N LEU A 148 13.76 1.59 3.79
CA LEU A 148 14.75 2.66 3.74
C LEU A 148 14.08 4.02 3.91
N THR A 149 14.66 4.94 4.68
CA THR A 149 14.11 6.31 4.78
C THR A 149 14.08 6.98 3.40
N LEU A 150 13.04 7.75 3.10
CA LEU A 150 13.03 8.57 1.88
C LEU A 150 14.12 9.65 1.88
N GLY A 151 14.77 9.90 3.04
CA GLY A 151 15.94 10.77 3.14
C GLY A 151 17.13 10.28 2.31
N VAL A 152 17.20 8.97 1.99
CA VAL A 152 18.29 8.38 1.18
C VAL A 152 17.87 8.09 -0.27
N ASP A 153 16.72 8.57 -0.73
CA ASP A 153 16.21 8.38 -2.09
C ASP A 153 17.23 8.77 -3.17
N GLN A 154 17.94 9.87 -2.94
CA GLN A 154 18.91 10.46 -3.87
C GLN A 154 20.36 10.43 -3.35
N ILE A 155 20.62 9.74 -2.25
CA ILE A 155 21.94 9.69 -1.63
C ILE A 155 22.62 8.36 -1.98
N PRO A 156 23.83 8.36 -2.58
CA PRO A 156 24.46 7.14 -3.12
C PRO A 156 25.16 6.27 -2.06
N VAL A 157 24.44 5.90 -0.99
CA VAL A 157 24.97 5.13 0.16
C VAL A 157 24.89 3.61 -0.03
N PHE A 158 24.33 3.12 -1.13
CA PHE A 158 24.09 1.69 -1.39
C PHE A 158 25.08 1.15 -2.43
N CYS A 159 26.34 1.01 -2.02
CA CYS A 159 27.44 0.59 -2.89
C CYS A 159 27.58 1.48 -4.14
N GLY A 160 27.45 2.80 -3.96
CA GLY A 160 27.49 3.79 -5.04
C GLY A 160 26.15 4.06 -5.72
N ARG A 161 25.08 3.34 -5.37
CA ARG A 161 23.70 3.60 -5.83
C ARG A 161 22.86 4.34 -4.80
N THR A 162 21.85 5.07 -5.27
CA THR A 162 20.79 5.63 -4.42
C THR A 162 19.68 4.60 -4.17
N ALA A 163 18.79 4.84 -3.19
CA ALA A 163 17.66 3.93 -2.95
C ALA A 163 16.75 3.81 -4.19
N ILE A 164 16.46 4.93 -4.86
CA ILE A 164 15.66 4.93 -6.10
C ILE A 164 16.34 4.11 -7.21
N GLN A 165 17.66 4.20 -7.36
CA GLN A 165 18.39 3.38 -8.33
C GLN A 165 18.28 1.89 -8.00
N CYS A 166 18.38 1.51 -6.72
CA CYS A 166 18.16 0.11 -6.32
C CYS A 166 16.75 -0.38 -6.70
N TYR A 167 15.71 0.44 -6.46
CA TYR A 167 14.34 0.10 -6.84
C TYR A 167 14.16 0.02 -8.36
N GLU A 168 14.74 0.96 -9.10
CA GLU A 168 14.71 1.01 -10.56
C GLU A 168 15.37 -0.22 -11.18
N ASP A 169 16.59 -0.57 -10.75
CA ASP A 169 17.32 -1.74 -11.26
C ASP A 169 16.55 -3.04 -10.97
N PHE A 170 15.95 -3.16 -9.77
CA PHE A 170 15.12 -4.29 -9.40
C PHE A 170 13.87 -4.41 -10.28
N MET A 171 13.15 -3.31 -10.48
CA MET A 171 11.98 -3.26 -11.37
C MET A 171 12.38 -3.65 -12.78
N PHE A 172 13.46 -3.06 -13.32
CA PHE A 172 13.96 -3.37 -14.66
C PHE A 172 14.27 -4.86 -14.82
N SER A 173 14.97 -5.46 -13.85
CA SER A 173 15.27 -6.89 -13.81
C SER A 173 13.99 -7.74 -13.79
N PHE A 174 12.97 -7.35 -13.00
CA PHE A 174 11.66 -8.01 -12.96
C PHE A 174 10.94 -7.95 -14.32
N PHE A 175 10.83 -6.76 -14.91
CA PHE A 175 10.16 -6.54 -16.20
C PHE A 175 10.81 -7.35 -17.32
N ASN A 176 12.14 -7.40 -17.38
CA ASN A 176 12.85 -8.21 -18.36
C ASN A 176 12.64 -9.71 -18.11
N LYS A 177 12.67 -10.13 -16.85
CA LYS A 177 12.56 -11.55 -16.52
C LYS A 177 11.18 -12.14 -16.80
N PHE A 178 10.14 -11.37 -16.52
CA PHE A 178 8.74 -11.81 -16.61
C PHE A 178 7.99 -11.17 -17.78
N ASP A 179 8.71 -10.69 -18.80
CA ASP A 179 8.15 -9.99 -19.95
C ASP A 179 6.94 -10.72 -20.58
N SER A 180 7.05 -12.04 -20.75
CA SER A 180 6.00 -12.89 -21.33
C SER A 180 4.79 -13.12 -20.42
N PHE A 181 4.91 -12.86 -19.12
CA PHE A 181 3.81 -12.94 -18.15
C PHE A 181 3.03 -11.63 -18.07
N ILE A 182 3.66 -10.48 -18.35
CA ILE A 182 3.08 -9.16 -18.13
C ILE A 182 1.98 -8.86 -19.15
N GLY A 183 0.81 -8.48 -18.66
CA GLY A 183 -0.39 -8.26 -19.47
C GLY A 183 -1.08 -9.54 -19.95
N ASN A 184 -0.47 -10.71 -19.74
CA ASN A 184 -1.08 -12.01 -20.02
C ASN A 184 -1.53 -12.69 -18.72
N VAL A 185 -0.58 -13.04 -17.85
CA VAL A 185 -0.85 -13.65 -16.54
C VAL A 185 -0.88 -12.58 -15.45
N ILE A 186 0.08 -11.65 -15.48
CA ILE A 186 0.18 -10.53 -14.54
C ILE A 186 -0.71 -9.40 -15.04
N GLU A 187 -1.77 -9.09 -14.29
CA GLU A 187 -2.74 -8.03 -14.59
C GLU A 187 -2.52 -6.77 -13.72
N GLU A 188 -1.74 -6.89 -12.65
CA GLU A 188 -1.46 -5.79 -11.73
C GLU A 188 -0.02 -5.86 -11.22
N ILE A 189 0.64 -4.70 -11.19
CA ILE A 189 1.94 -4.51 -10.53
C ILE A 189 1.78 -3.38 -9.51
N SER A 190 1.75 -3.75 -8.23
CA SER A 190 1.83 -2.82 -7.11
C SER A 190 3.28 -2.55 -6.75
N VAL A 191 3.65 -1.28 -6.60
CA VAL A 191 5.00 -0.89 -6.18
C VAL A 191 4.99 -0.57 -4.69
N GLY A 192 5.89 -1.18 -3.92
CA GLY A 192 6.01 -0.91 -2.49
C GLY A 192 6.70 0.43 -2.22
N LEU A 193 6.00 1.33 -1.52
CA LEU A 193 6.45 2.73 -1.31
C LEU A 193 6.76 3.04 0.16
N GLY A 194 7.01 2.01 0.97
CA GLY A 194 7.16 2.15 2.40
C GLY A 194 6.93 0.85 3.18
N PRO A 195 6.85 0.94 4.52
CA PRO A 195 6.56 -0.20 5.40
C PRO A 195 5.26 -0.89 4.98
N SER A 196 5.26 -2.23 4.97
CA SER A 196 4.13 -3.05 4.50
C SER A 196 3.69 -2.76 3.04
N GLY A 197 4.60 -2.16 2.25
CA GLY A 197 4.38 -1.77 0.87
C GLY A 197 3.47 -0.54 0.71
N GLU A 198 3.13 0.13 1.82
CA GLU A 198 2.22 1.26 1.85
C GLU A 198 3.00 2.58 1.73
N LEU A 199 2.46 3.54 0.98
CA LEU A 199 2.94 4.90 0.96
C LEU A 199 2.60 5.59 2.28
N ARG A 200 3.47 5.44 3.28
CA ARG A 200 3.36 6.11 4.59
C ARG A 200 4.67 6.00 5.35
N TYR A 201 4.78 6.78 6.40
CA TYR A 201 5.81 6.58 7.41
C TYR A 201 5.44 5.41 8.37
N PRO A 202 6.45 4.80 9.05
CA PRO A 202 6.21 3.73 10.03
C PRO A 202 5.73 4.26 11.40
N ALA A 203 4.76 5.18 11.41
CA ALA A 203 4.28 5.87 12.61
C ALA A 203 3.63 4.97 13.68
N HIS A 204 3.24 3.76 13.28
CA HIS A 204 2.54 2.79 14.09
C HIS A 204 3.28 1.44 14.03
N PRO A 205 4.44 1.29 14.67
CA PRO A 205 5.21 0.04 14.64
C PRO A 205 4.46 -1.08 15.36
N PHE A 206 3.80 -1.95 14.59
CA PHE A 206 3.11 -3.12 15.14
C PHE A 206 4.10 -4.23 15.48
N GLY A 207 4.00 -4.77 16.69
CA GLY A 207 4.63 -6.04 17.07
C GLY A 207 5.99 -5.94 17.79
N ASP A 208 6.51 -4.73 18.03
CA ASP A 208 7.66 -4.51 18.93
C ASP A 208 7.24 -3.93 20.30
N GLY A 209 5.94 -3.67 20.49
CA GLY A 209 5.36 -3.18 21.74
C GLY A 209 5.42 -1.67 21.95
N ARG A 210 6.00 -0.90 21.01
CA ARG A 210 6.06 0.57 21.13
C ARG A 210 4.69 1.24 20.92
N TRP A 211 3.86 0.66 20.06
CA TRP A 211 2.56 1.20 19.71
C TRP A 211 1.45 0.16 19.90
N GLU A 212 0.31 0.62 20.40
CA GLU A 212 -0.93 -0.13 20.54
C GLU A 212 -2.10 0.67 19.98
N PHE A 213 -3.06 -0.01 19.35
CA PHE A 213 -4.26 0.64 18.83
C PHE A 213 -5.13 1.16 20.00
N PRO A 214 -5.62 2.41 19.97
CA PRO A 214 -5.59 3.36 18.84
C PRO A 214 -4.59 4.52 19.04
N GLY A 215 -3.37 4.33 19.54
CA GLY A 215 -2.42 5.41 19.76
C GLY A 215 -2.22 6.32 18.54
N ILE A 216 -1.94 7.61 18.75
CA ILE A 216 -1.76 8.60 17.67
C ILE A 216 -0.52 8.36 16.79
N GLY A 217 0.42 7.52 17.23
CA GLY A 217 1.69 7.30 16.53
C GLY A 217 2.71 8.41 16.78
N GLU A 218 3.85 8.36 16.09
CA GLU A 218 4.89 9.39 16.16
C GLU A 218 5.42 9.73 14.76
N PHE A 219 5.85 10.98 14.57
CA PHE A 219 6.60 11.39 13.36
C PHE A 219 7.91 10.62 13.25
N GLN A 220 8.23 10.16 12.03
CA GLN A 220 9.36 9.25 11.75
C GLN A 220 10.43 9.90 10.85
N CYS A 221 10.76 11.17 11.10
CA CYS A 221 11.64 11.98 10.25
C CYS A 221 12.99 12.31 10.88
N TYR A 222 13.38 11.61 11.94
CA TYR A 222 14.52 12.02 12.79
C TYR A 222 15.85 11.40 12.37
N ASP A 223 15.90 10.65 11.26
CA ASP A 223 17.17 10.25 10.66
C ASP A 223 17.92 11.48 10.13
N LYS A 224 19.26 11.41 10.11
CA LYS A 224 20.08 12.60 9.77
C LYS A 224 19.77 13.19 8.39
N TYR A 225 19.31 12.38 7.44
CA TYR A 225 19.09 12.83 6.07
C TYR A 225 17.78 13.63 5.98
N MET A 226 16.71 13.15 6.60
CA MET A 226 15.45 13.89 6.71
C MET A 226 15.60 15.14 7.58
N MET A 227 16.38 15.08 8.67
CA MET A 227 16.64 16.25 9.50
C MET A 227 17.41 17.34 8.74
N GLU A 228 18.37 16.97 7.91
CA GLU A 228 19.08 17.93 7.05
C GLU A 228 18.17 18.53 5.98
N ASP A 229 17.29 17.72 5.37
CA ASP A 229 16.29 18.20 4.40
C ASP A 229 15.30 19.20 5.05
N LEU A 230 14.83 18.90 6.27
CA LEU A 230 13.99 19.81 7.06
C LEU A 230 14.70 21.14 7.36
N ARG A 231 15.97 21.08 7.77
CA ARG A 231 16.79 22.27 8.03
C ARG A 231 16.91 23.16 6.80
N MET A 232 17.12 22.55 5.63
CA MET A 232 17.20 23.26 4.36
C MET A 232 15.85 23.87 3.96
N ALA A 233 14.75 23.14 4.12
CA ALA A 233 13.40 23.65 3.86
C ALA A 233 13.05 24.85 4.76
N ALA A 234 13.37 24.76 6.05
CA ALA A 234 13.14 25.83 7.01
C ALA A 234 13.96 27.09 6.70
N ALA A 235 15.20 26.92 6.26
CA ALA A 235 16.05 28.03 5.83
C ALA A 235 15.49 28.74 4.57
N GLN A 236 14.91 27.99 3.63
CA GLN A 236 14.29 28.53 2.42
C GLN A 236 13.03 29.35 2.73
N GLU A 237 12.26 28.95 3.75
CA GLU A 237 11.12 29.71 4.27
C GLU A 237 11.53 30.94 5.10
N GLY A 238 12.83 31.21 5.26
CA GLY A 238 13.33 32.32 6.08
C GLY A 238 13.10 32.12 7.59
N LYS A 239 12.86 30.88 8.03
CA LYS A 239 12.59 30.49 9.41
C LYS A 239 13.51 29.33 9.82
N PRO A 240 14.85 29.52 9.83
CA PRO A 240 15.80 28.43 10.08
C PRO A 240 15.55 27.67 11.40
N GLN A 241 15.02 28.33 12.43
CA GLN A 241 14.65 27.72 13.72
C GLN A 241 13.55 26.65 13.61
N TRP A 242 12.74 26.66 12.55
CA TRP A 242 11.77 25.58 12.28
C TRP A 242 12.44 24.28 11.84
N GLY A 243 13.71 24.37 11.47
CA GLY A 243 14.52 23.26 10.99
C GLY A 243 15.30 22.52 12.07
N ASP A 244 15.31 23.02 13.31
CA ASP A 244 16.16 22.49 14.39
C ASP A 244 15.74 21.06 14.78
N LYS A 245 14.43 20.80 14.81
CA LYS A 245 13.84 19.50 15.13
C LYS A 245 12.39 19.40 14.64
N GLY A 246 11.86 18.19 14.53
CA GLY A 246 10.40 17.97 14.38
C GLY A 246 9.61 18.47 15.61
N PRO A 247 8.27 18.45 15.57
CA PRO A 247 7.43 19.00 16.64
C PRO A 247 7.70 18.35 18.00
N GLN A 248 8.12 19.15 18.98
CA GLN A 248 8.47 18.66 20.32
C GLN A 248 7.26 18.45 21.23
N ASN A 249 6.09 18.98 20.84
CA ASN A 249 4.84 18.90 21.59
C ASN A 249 3.83 17.90 20.97
N ALA A 250 4.33 16.93 20.19
CA ALA A 250 3.52 15.91 19.49
C ALA A 250 3.30 14.61 20.28
N GLY A 251 3.65 14.57 21.56
CA GLY A 251 3.42 13.40 22.41
C GLY A 251 4.27 12.20 22.04
N TYR A 252 3.73 11.00 22.26
CA TYR A 252 4.36 9.70 22.01
C TYR A 252 3.37 8.70 21.41
N TYR A 253 3.85 7.54 20.95
CA TYR A 253 3.07 6.53 20.20
C TYR A 253 1.64 6.28 20.71
N ASN A 254 1.49 6.08 22.02
CA ASN A 254 0.21 5.71 22.67
C ASN A 254 -0.49 6.89 23.34
N SER A 255 -0.08 8.12 23.05
CA SER A 255 -0.81 9.31 23.47
C SER A 255 -2.21 9.32 22.85
N LEU A 256 -3.17 9.87 23.59
CA LEU A 256 -4.49 10.22 23.07
C LEU A 256 -4.44 11.66 22.54
N PRO A 257 -5.26 12.03 21.54
CA PRO A 257 -5.25 13.39 20.99
C PRO A 257 -5.52 14.45 22.07
N SER A 258 -6.41 14.14 23.02
CA SER A 258 -6.69 15.00 24.17
C SER A 258 -5.45 15.10 25.08
N GLY A 259 -4.84 16.28 25.12
CA GLY A 259 -3.67 16.53 25.97
C GLY A 259 -2.33 16.57 25.22
N VAL A 260 -2.35 16.44 23.89
CA VAL A 260 -1.15 16.64 23.06
C VAL A 260 -1.23 17.99 22.35
N PRO A 261 -0.45 19.02 22.77
CA PRO A 261 -0.62 20.38 22.28
C PRO A 261 -0.51 20.53 20.76
N PHE A 262 0.39 19.77 20.11
CA PHE A 262 0.54 19.83 18.65
C PHE A 262 -0.76 19.46 17.90
N PHE A 263 -1.54 18.52 18.43
CA PHE A 263 -2.77 18.05 17.80
C PHE A 263 -4.02 18.82 18.26
N GLY A 264 -3.85 19.84 19.12
CA GLY A 264 -4.89 20.78 19.50
C GLY A 264 -4.96 22.01 18.60
N GLU A 265 -5.97 22.84 18.81
CA GLU A 265 -6.21 24.08 18.04
C GLU A 265 -5.53 25.32 18.66
N GLY A 266 -4.58 25.12 19.57
CA GLY A 266 -3.82 26.21 20.21
C GLY A 266 -2.77 26.84 19.30
N GLU A 267 -2.11 27.89 19.79
CA GLU A 267 -1.10 28.68 19.04
C GLU A 267 0.12 27.86 18.59
N GLU A 268 0.44 26.76 19.29
CA GLU A 268 1.54 25.83 18.95
C GLU A 268 1.05 24.53 18.30
N GLY A 269 -0.21 24.51 17.87
CA GLY A 269 -0.86 23.34 17.26
C GLY A 269 -0.59 23.19 15.76
N PHE A 270 -1.22 22.18 15.17
CA PHE A 270 -1.11 21.81 13.75
C PHE A 270 -1.59 22.91 12.78
N LEU A 271 -2.36 23.88 13.28
CA LEU A 271 -2.86 25.03 12.51
C LEU A 271 -1.92 26.24 12.56
N SER A 272 -0.91 26.24 13.44
CA SER A 272 0.11 27.30 13.53
C SER A 272 0.95 27.38 12.25
N ASP A 273 1.64 28.50 12.04
CA ASP A 273 2.52 28.66 10.88
C ASP A 273 3.59 27.56 10.82
N TYR A 274 4.19 27.22 11.97
CA TYR A 274 5.13 26.10 12.07
C TYR A 274 4.46 24.75 11.80
N GLY A 275 3.27 24.50 12.39
CA GLY A 275 2.54 23.25 12.20
C GLY A 275 2.19 23.00 10.74
N ARG A 276 1.72 24.03 10.02
CA ARG A 276 1.46 23.96 8.57
C ARG A 276 2.73 23.70 7.79
N PHE A 277 3.78 24.48 8.03
CA PHE A 277 5.09 24.27 7.39
C PHE A 277 5.59 22.84 7.55
N PHE A 278 5.61 22.34 8.78
CA PHE A 278 6.11 21.00 9.08
C PHE A 278 5.26 19.91 8.42
N LEU A 279 3.93 20.01 8.48
CA LEU A 279 3.04 19.01 7.89
C LEU A 279 3.03 19.06 6.35
N GLU A 280 3.18 20.25 5.75
CA GLU A 280 3.38 20.41 4.30
C GLU A 280 4.69 19.78 3.85
N TRP A 281 5.79 20.05 4.56
CA TRP A 281 7.07 19.41 4.31
C TRP A 281 6.96 17.89 4.44
N TYR A 282 6.48 17.39 5.59
CA TYR A 282 6.47 15.97 5.91
C TYR A 282 5.62 15.14 4.94
N SER A 283 4.41 15.62 4.63
CA SER A 283 3.53 14.98 3.64
C SER A 283 4.02 15.18 2.20
N GLY A 284 4.60 16.35 1.89
CA GLY A 284 5.17 16.67 0.59
C GLY A 284 6.34 15.74 0.22
N ARG A 285 7.24 15.46 1.17
CA ARG A 285 8.34 14.51 1.00
C ARG A 285 7.84 13.09 0.67
N LEU A 286 6.79 12.64 1.35
CA LEU A 286 6.16 11.35 1.07
C LEU A 286 5.59 11.28 -0.35
N ILE A 287 4.95 12.34 -0.82
CA ILE A 287 4.41 12.43 -2.19
C ILE A 287 5.55 12.44 -3.22
N GLN A 288 6.63 13.19 -2.98
CA GLN A 288 7.80 13.26 -3.87
C GLN A 288 8.51 11.91 -3.99
N HIS A 289 8.65 11.18 -2.88
CA HIS A 289 9.17 9.82 -2.85
C HIS A 289 8.37 8.89 -3.77
N ALA A 290 7.05 8.87 -3.61
CA ALA A 290 6.17 8.08 -4.47
C ALA A 290 6.25 8.50 -5.94
N ASP A 291 6.25 9.80 -6.20
CA ASP A 291 6.29 10.36 -7.55
C ASP A 291 7.53 9.88 -8.31
N ALA A 292 8.70 9.92 -7.66
CA ALA A 292 9.96 9.51 -8.26
C ALA A 292 9.99 8.01 -8.58
N ILE A 293 9.54 7.16 -7.66
CA ILE A 293 9.54 5.70 -7.85
C ILE A 293 8.49 5.29 -8.88
N LEU A 294 7.27 5.82 -8.81
CA LEU A 294 6.20 5.51 -9.74
C LEU A 294 6.50 6.00 -11.15
N ALA A 295 7.22 7.12 -11.31
CA ALA A 295 7.69 7.56 -12.62
C ALA A 295 8.56 6.50 -13.30
N LYS A 296 9.46 5.83 -12.55
CA LYS A 296 10.30 4.74 -13.07
C LYS A 296 9.45 3.54 -13.49
N ALA A 297 8.55 3.11 -12.62
CA ALA A 297 7.66 1.99 -12.90
C ALA A 297 6.76 2.26 -14.12
N ALA A 298 6.10 3.43 -14.15
CA ALA A 298 5.22 3.84 -15.23
C ALA A 298 5.94 3.88 -16.58
N ASN A 299 7.17 4.39 -16.62
CA ASN A 299 7.99 4.39 -17.84
C ASN A 299 8.28 2.98 -18.36
N MET A 300 8.56 2.01 -17.48
CA MET A 300 8.76 0.61 -17.88
C MET A 300 7.47 -0.06 -18.35
N LEU A 301 6.33 0.33 -17.78
CA LEU A 301 5.01 -0.20 -18.12
C LEU A 301 4.44 0.28 -19.46
N LYS A 302 4.88 1.44 -19.97
CA LYS A 302 4.39 2.03 -21.24
C LYS A 302 4.37 1.03 -22.40
N LYS A 303 5.44 0.25 -22.58
CA LYS A 303 5.54 -0.73 -23.68
C LYS A 303 4.44 -1.80 -23.67
N TYR A 304 3.86 -2.10 -22.49
CA TYR A 304 2.75 -3.04 -22.36
C TYR A 304 1.39 -2.38 -22.48
N GLN A 305 1.30 -1.06 -22.46
CA GLN A 305 0.01 -0.34 -22.53
C GLN A 305 -0.29 0.19 -23.94
N GLU A 306 0.74 0.33 -24.78
CA GLU A 306 0.60 0.74 -26.19
C GLU A 306 -0.24 -0.27 -27.00
N ASN A 307 -0.11 -1.55 -26.70
CA ASN A 307 -0.93 -2.60 -27.27
C ASN A 307 -2.26 -2.66 -26.51
N LYS A 308 -3.36 -2.13 -27.08
CA LYS A 308 -4.73 -2.14 -26.48
C LYS A 308 -5.28 -3.54 -26.10
N ARG A 309 -4.51 -4.61 -26.32
CA ARG A 309 -4.83 -6.00 -25.93
C ARG A 309 -4.30 -6.38 -24.54
N THR A 310 -3.33 -5.66 -23.99
CA THR A 310 -2.69 -5.96 -22.71
C THR A 310 -3.25 -5.08 -21.59
N THR A 311 -3.65 -5.70 -20.47
CA THR A 311 -4.38 -5.05 -19.37
C THR A 311 -3.60 -5.10 -18.06
N VAL A 312 -2.35 -4.63 -18.06
CA VAL A 312 -1.57 -4.49 -16.82
C VAL A 312 -1.74 -3.09 -16.23
N ILE A 313 -2.00 -3.02 -14.93
CA ILE A 313 -2.23 -1.76 -14.20
C ILE A 313 -1.11 -1.55 -13.19
N LEU A 314 -0.60 -0.32 -13.12
CA LEU A 314 0.32 0.13 -12.08
C LEU A 314 -0.48 0.51 -10.83
N VAL A 315 -0.03 0.09 -9.65
CA VAL A 315 -0.76 0.31 -8.40
C VAL A 315 0.15 0.84 -7.30
N ALA A 316 -0.38 1.77 -6.52
CA ALA A 316 0.21 2.22 -5.27
C ALA A 316 -0.77 1.96 -4.13
N LYS A 317 -0.25 1.59 -2.96
CA LYS A 317 -1.05 1.24 -1.78
C LYS A 317 -0.91 2.32 -0.72
N ILE A 318 -2.01 2.69 -0.07
CA ILE A 318 -1.99 3.55 1.13
C ILE A 318 -2.42 2.74 2.36
N GLY A 319 -2.08 3.23 3.55
CA GLY A 319 -2.58 2.70 4.81
C GLY A 319 -4.02 3.17 5.07
N GLY A 320 -4.89 2.27 5.54
CA GLY A 320 -6.22 2.62 6.02
C GLY A 320 -6.16 3.15 7.45
N ILE A 321 -5.79 4.41 7.63
CA ILE A 321 -5.65 5.04 8.94
C ILE A 321 -6.99 5.67 9.33
N HIS A 322 -7.83 4.87 9.98
CA HIS A 322 -9.22 5.24 10.24
C HIS A 322 -9.49 5.71 11.67
N TRP A 323 -8.54 5.55 12.60
CA TRP A 323 -8.71 6.00 13.99
C TRP A 323 -8.36 7.47 14.13
N TRP A 324 -9.03 8.14 15.07
CA TRP A 324 -9.02 9.61 15.24
C TRP A 324 -9.50 10.43 14.04
N TYR A 325 -10.10 9.80 13.04
CA TYR A 325 -10.63 10.47 11.85
C TYR A 325 -11.70 11.52 12.19
N TRP A 326 -12.48 11.31 13.27
CA TRP A 326 -13.48 12.30 13.73
C TRP A 326 -12.91 13.43 14.60
N THR A 327 -11.59 13.53 14.78
CA THR A 327 -10.95 14.69 15.42
C THR A 327 -10.69 15.80 14.39
N PHE A 328 -10.45 17.04 14.81
CA PHE A 328 -10.10 18.10 13.85
C PHE A 328 -8.73 17.90 13.20
N SER A 329 -7.77 17.35 13.96
CA SER A 329 -6.37 17.21 13.54
C SER A 329 -6.05 15.91 12.82
N HIS A 330 -6.85 14.85 12.99
CA HIS A 330 -6.61 13.53 12.40
C HIS A 330 -5.18 13.00 12.70
N PRO A 331 -4.75 12.95 13.98
CA PRO A 331 -3.35 12.84 14.35
C PRO A 331 -2.66 11.57 13.82
N ALA A 332 -3.35 10.44 13.75
CA ALA A 332 -2.79 9.21 13.18
C ALA A 332 -2.53 9.31 11.67
N GLU A 333 -3.38 10.03 10.93
CA GLU A 333 -3.15 10.33 9.52
C GLU A 333 -1.94 11.26 9.37
N LEU A 334 -1.86 12.32 10.20
CA LEU A 334 -0.74 13.26 10.19
C LEU A 334 0.60 12.58 10.45
N THR A 335 0.71 11.77 11.50
CA THR A 335 1.95 11.03 11.83
C THR A 335 2.30 10.01 10.75
N SER A 336 1.32 9.45 10.05
CA SER A 336 1.54 8.57 8.88
C SER A 336 2.01 9.32 7.63
N GLY A 337 1.98 10.66 7.63
CA GLY A 337 2.35 11.51 6.50
C GLY A 337 1.18 11.92 5.60
N TYR A 338 -0.06 11.58 5.97
CA TYR A 338 -1.24 12.08 5.29
C TYR A 338 -1.67 13.38 5.96
N TYR A 339 -1.39 14.52 5.32
CA TYR A 339 -1.83 15.81 5.83
C TYR A 339 -3.34 16.03 5.56
N ASN A 340 -4.15 15.13 6.10
CA ASN A 340 -5.60 15.16 6.10
C ASN A 340 -6.04 15.76 7.43
N THR A 341 -6.99 16.70 7.40
CA THR A 341 -7.60 17.29 8.60
C THR A 341 -9.06 17.61 8.27
N ALA A 342 -9.84 18.04 9.27
CA ALA A 342 -11.19 18.54 9.04
C ALA A 342 -11.23 19.75 8.07
N TYR A 343 -10.09 20.42 7.85
CA TYR A 343 -9.96 21.64 7.05
C TYR A 343 -9.22 21.42 5.72
N ARG A 344 -8.61 20.25 5.51
CA ARG A 344 -7.74 19.97 4.36
C ARG A 344 -7.87 18.53 3.90
N ASP A 345 -8.14 18.35 2.61
CA ASP A 345 -8.11 17.03 1.99
C ASP A 345 -6.65 16.57 1.75
N GLY A 346 -6.19 15.63 2.58
CA GLY A 346 -4.84 15.07 2.50
C GLY A 346 -4.64 14.07 1.36
N TYR A 347 -5.72 13.50 0.83
CA TYR A 347 -5.67 12.45 -0.19
C TYR A 347 -5.72 13.02 -1.61
N ASP A 348 -6.26 14.22 -1.81
CA ASP A 348 -6.32 14.88 -3.12
C ASP A 348 -4.93 15.04 -3.79
N PRO A 349 -3.87 15.50 -3.10
CA PRO A 349 -2.52 15.56 -3.67
C PRO A 349 -1.94 14.19 -4.02
N ILE A 350 -2.22 13.16 -3.20
CA ILE A 350 -1.79 11.78 -3.47
C ILE A 350 -2.44 11.27 -4.75
N ALA A 351 -3.76 11.42 -4.87
CA ALA A 351 -4.49 10.99 -6.05
C ALA A 351 -4.11 11.78 -7.32
N LEU A 352 -3.81 13.06 -7.18
CA LEU A 352 -3.24 13.86 -8.27
C LEU A 352 -1.90 13.27 -8.72
N MET A 353 -0.99 12.97 -7.80
CA MET A 353 0.29 12.34 -8.12
C MET A 353 0.09 10.99 -8.84
N LEU A 354 -0.80 10.13 -8.35
CA LEU A 354 -1.11 8.84 -8.98
C LEU A 354 -1.68 9.00 -10.39
N SER A 355 -2.55 9.99 -10.60
CA SER A 355 -3.14 10.26 -11.92
C SER A 355 -2.09 10.60 -12.98
N ARG A 356 -1.00 11.30 -12.60
CA ARG A 356 0.11 11.63 -13.52
C ARG A 356 0.82 10.40 -14.05
N HIS A 357 0.85 9.32 -13.26
CA HIS A 357 1.50 8.05 -13.62
C HIS A 357 0.53 7.00 -14.16
N GLY A 358 -0.76 7.32 -14.27
CA GLY A 358 -1.79 6.33 -14.61
C GLY A 358 -1.89 5.20 -13.58
N ALA A 359 -1.49 5.45 -12.34
CA ALA A 359 -1.50 4.47 -11.26
C ALA A 359 -2.89 4.42 -10.59
N ALA A 360 -3.35 3.20 -10.26
CA ALA A 360 -4.52 2.99 -9.43
C ALA A 360 -4.14 3.03 -7.94
N LEU A 361 -5.12 3.37 -7.10
CA LEU A 361 -4.97 3.42 -5.64
C LEU A 361 -5.55 2.16 -5.01
N HIS A 362 -4.73 1.43 -4.26
CA HIS A 362 -5.14 0.28 -3.48
C HIS A 362 -5.51 0.70 -2.05
N ILE A 363 -6.78 0.50 -1.72
CA ILE A 363 -7.40 0.86 -0.44
C ILE A 363 -7.80 -0.39 0.36
N SER A 364 -7.79 -0.25 1.68
CA SER A 364 -8.19 -1.29 2.63
C SER A 364 -9.51 -0.95 3.33
N CYS A 365 -9.88 -1.74 4.36
CA CYS A 365 -11.04 -1.51 5.22
C CYS A 365 -12.41 -1.67 4.54
N LEU A 366 -12.49 -2.35 3.40
CA LEU A 366 -13.77 -2.54 2.69
C LEU A 366 -14.80 -3.37 3.46
N GLU A 367 -14.36 -4.11 4.48
CA GLU A 367 -15.22 -4.89 5.37
C GLU A 367 -15.69 -4.12 6.61
N MET A 368 -15.05 -3.01 6.94
CA MET A 368 -15.23 -2.34 8.23
C MET A 368 -16.46 -1.42 8.22
N LEU A 369 -17.08 -1.30 9.39
CA LEU A 369 -18.14 -0.35 9.71
C LEU A 369 -17.72 0.57 10.85
N ASP A 370 -18.20 1.82 10.85
CA ASP A 370 -17.92 2.76 11.95
C ASP A 370 -18.47 2.20 13.29
N SER A 371 -19.62 1.53 13.24
CA SER A 371 -20.28 0.93 14.42
C SER A 371 -19.52 -0.25 15.05
N GLU A 372 -18.52 -0.83 14.37
CA GLU A 372 -17.71 -1.93 14.92
C GLU A 372 -16.57 -1.44 15.81
N THR A 373 -16.35 -0.14 15.86
CA THR A 373 -15.28 0.48 16.65
C THR A 373 -15.84 1.22 17.87
N SER A 374 -15.06 1.28 18.95
CA SER A 374 -15.45 2.05 20.14
C SER A 374 -15.59 3.54 19.78
N PRO A 375 -16.71 4.21 20.15
CA PRO A 375 -16.87 5.65 19.94
C PRO A 375 -15.74 6.49 20.56
N ALA A 376 -15.09 5.98 21.62
CA ALA A 376 -13.96 6.65 22.27
C ALA A 376 -12.74 6.81 21.36
N TYR A 377 -12.63 6.03 20.29
CA TYR A 377 -11.48 6.04 19.37
C TYR A 377 -11.71 6.93 18.15
N LEU A 378 -12.92 7.50 18.04
CA LEU A 378 -13.28 8.47 17.00
C LEU A 378 -12.92 7.97 15.59
N CYS A 379 -13.13 6.67 15.37
CA CYS A 379 -12.81 6.01 14.12
C CYS A 379 -13.87 6.31 13.05
N SER A 380 -13.45 6.39 11.78
CA SER A 380 -14.38 6.36 10.65
C SER A 380 -13.78 5.69 9.41
N PRO A 381 -13.70 4.35 9.36
CA PRO A 381 -13.37 3.67 8.12
C PRO A 381 -14.34 4.01 6.98
N GLU A 382 -15.63 4.21 7.25
CA GLU A 382 -16.63 4.55 6.22
C GLU A 382 -16.43 5.97 5.70
N GLY A 383 -16.17 6.93 6.59
CA GLY A 383 -15.85 8.32 6.22
C GLY A 383 -14.58 8.41 5.39
N LEU A 384 -13.52 7.70 5.78
CA LEU A 384 -12.28 7.61 5.02
C LEU A 384 -12.50 7.02 3.61
N LEU A 385 -13.26 5.92 3.50
CA LEU A 385 -13.59 5.33 2.21
C LEU A 385 -14.36 6.31 1.32
N GLU A 386 -15.30 7.04 1.89
CA GLU A 386 -16.11 8.03 1.16
C GLU A 386 -15.26 9.21 0.64
N GLN A 387 -14.32 9.70 1.46
CA GLN A 387 -13.35 10.71 1.03
C GLN A 387 -12.50 10.20 -0.14
N ILE A 388 -11.93 8.99 -0.03
CA ILE A 388 -11.08 8.43 -1.07
C ILE A 388 -11.86 8.23 -2.39
N ARG A 389 -13.13 7.80 -2.33
CA ARG A 389 -14.00 7.68 -3.52
C ARG A 389 -14.25 9.03 -4.19
N THR A 390 -14.45 10.07 -3.39
CA THR A 390 -14.68 11.43 -3.90
C THR A 390 -13.43 11.93 -4.62
N VAL A 391 -12.26 11.77 -3.99
CA VAL A 391 -10.97 12.13 -4.56
C VAL A 391 -10.64 11.31 -5.81
N SER A 392 -10.91 9.99 -5.79
CA SER A 392 -10.62 9.11 -6.92
C SER A 392 -11.42 9.49 -8.15
N LYS A 393 -12.70 9.85 -7.96
CA LYS A 393 -13.56 10.37 -9.02
C LYS A 393 -13.07 11.73 -9.53
N LYS A 394 -12.72 12.64 -8.63
CA LYS A 394 -12.19 13.98 -8.98
C LYS A 394 -10.90 13.90 -9.81
N ARG A 395 -9.99 12.98 -9.47
CA ARG A 395 -8.69 12.81 -10.13
C ARG A 395 -8.65 11.72 -11.20
N THR A 396 -9.78 11.06 -11.48
CA THR A 396 -9.91 9.99 -12.47
C THR A 396 -8.89 8.87 -12.26
N ILE A 397 -8.74 8.40 -11.02
CA ILE A 397 -7.91 7.23 -10.69
C ILE A 397 -8.78 6.01 -10.38
N HIS A 398 -8.29 4.83 -10.74
CA HIS A 398 -8.96 3.59 -10.40
C HIS A 398 -8.71 3.21 -8.94
N LEU A 399 -9.67 2.52 -8.33
CA LEU A 399 -9.55 1.96 -6.99
C LEU A 399 -9.39 0.44 -7.06
N ILE A 400 -8.49 -0.11 -6.24
CA ILE A 400 -8.36 -1.54 -5.96
C ILE A 400 -8.72 -1.74 -4.49
N GLY A 401 -9.58 -2.69 -4.19
CA GLY A 401 -10.05 -2.92 -2.82
C GLY A 401 -9.39 -4.12 -2.16
N ARG A 402 -9.22 -4.07 -0.83
CA ARG A 402 -8.97 -5.25 0.01
C ARG A 402 -9.66 -5.11 1.37
N ASN A 403 -9.82 -6.23 2.06
CA ASN A 403 -10.17 -6.21 3.48
C ASN A 403 -8.92 -5.97 4.36
N THR A 404 -9.13 -5.50 5.58
CA THR A 404 -8.08 -5.33 6.60
C THR A 404 -8.05 -6.52 7.56
N ASN A 405 -9.21 -6.87 8.10
CA ASN A 405 -9.44 -7.96 9.03
C ASN A 405 -9.99 -9.21 8.32
N GLU A 406 -9.70 -10.39 8.87
CA GLU A 406 -10.21 -11.65 8.34
C GLU A 406 -11.72 -11.78 8.60
N GLN A 407 -12.53 -11.66 7.55
CA GLN A 407 -13.99 -11.70 7.65
C GLN A 407 -14.56 -12.83 6.77
N PHE A 408 -15.32 -13.75 7.39
CA PHE A 408 -15.90 -14.93 6.71
C PHE A 408 -17.40 -15.10 6.94
N ASP A 409 -17.99 -14.33 7.85
CA ASP A 409 -19.44 -14.32 8.04
C ASP A 409 -20.12 -13.61 6.87
N LYS A 410 -21.44 -13.84 6.75
CA LYS A 410 -22.22 -13.31 5.64
C LYS A 410 -22.33 -11.79 5.66
N ALA A 411 -22.42 -11.17 6.84
CA ALA A 411 -22.62 -9.72 6.94
C ALA A 411 -21.38 -9.00 6.45
N GLY A 412 -20.20 -9.39 6.93
CA GLY A 412 -18.94 -8.82 6.50
C GLY A 412 -18.62 -9.04 5.01
N LEU A 413 -18.88 -10.23 4.46
CA LEU A 413 -18.74 -10.47 3.02
C LEU A 413 -19.74 -9.65 2.18
N CYS A 414 -20.95 -9.42 2.68
CA CYS A 414 -21.92 -8.53 2.06
C CYS A 414 -21.47 -7.06 2.10
N GLN A 415 -20.86 -6.61 3.19
CA GLN A 415 -20.29 -5.27 3.32
C GLN A 415 -19.16 -5.05 2.31
N ILE A 416 -18.22 -6.01 2.20
CA ILE A 416 -17.17 -5.99 1.17
C ILE A 416 -17.78 -5.85 -0.21
N TYR A 417 -18.79 -6.67 -0.54
CA TYR A 417 -19.46 -6.62 -1.83
C TYR A 417 -20.09 -5.24 -2.09
N ALA A 418 -20.82 -4.69 -1.13
CA ALA A 418 -21.44 -3.37 -1.25
C ALA A 418 -20.40 -2.27 -1.49
N ASN A 419 -19.28 -2.33 -0.77
CA ASN A 419 -18.19 -1.37 -0.93
C ASN A 419 -17.42 -1.53 -2.24
N CYS A 420 -17.31 -2.74 -2.78
CA CYS A 420 -16.71 -2.99 -4.09
C CYS A 420 -17.56 -2.43 -5.25
N TYR A 421 -18.88 -2.51 -5.14
CA TYR A 421 -19.84 -2.07 -6.16
C TYR A 421 -20.48 -0.70 -5.83
N HIS A 422 -19.82 0.10 -4.99
CA HIS A 422 -20.39 1.36 -4.53
C HIS A 422 -20.67 2.32 -5.70
N PRO A 423 -21.86 2.97 -5.78
CA PRO A 423 -22.26 3.78 -6.93
C PRO A 423 -21.31 4.94 -7.27
N LYS A 424 -20.63 5.51 -6.25
CA LYS A 424 -19.68 6.61 -6.46
C LYS A 424 -18.36 6.16 -7.08
N ALA A 425 -17.93 4.93 -6.81
CA ALA A 425 -16.73 4.34 -7.38
C ALA A 425 -16.75 2.82 -7.22
N VAL A 426 -16.88 2.12 -8.34
CA VAL A 426 -16.72 0.66 -8.41
C VAL A 426 -15.22 0.35 -8.44
N VAL A 427 -14.77 -0.55 -7.58
CA VAL A 427 -13.35 -0.98 -7.59
C VAL A 427 -13.06 -1.82 -8.83
N ARG A 428 -11.83 -1.70 -9.35
CA ARG A 428 -11.39 -2.41 -10.54
C ARG A 428 -11.09 -3.88 -10.28
N ALA A 429 -10.68 -4.21 -9.05
CA ALA A 429 -10.48 -5.56 -8.55
C ALA A 429 -10.59 -5.55 -7.02
N PHE A 430 -10.84 -6.72 -6.43
CA PHE A 430 -10.82 -6.93 -4.98
C PHE A 430 -9.82 -8.03 -4.61
N THR A 431 -8.94 -7.77 -3.65
CA THR A 431 -8.00 -8.75 -3.09
C THR A 431 -8.41 -9.15 -1.68
N PHE A 432 -8.83 -10.40 -1.50
CA PHE A 432 -9.09 -10.96 -0.18
C PHE A 432 -7.75 -11.16 0.57
N PHE A 433 -7.57 -10.44 1.67
CA PHE A 433 -6.40 -10.47 2.53
C PHE A 433 -6.73 -11.24 3.82
N ARG A 434 -6.37 -12.52 3.94
CA ARG A 434 -5.47 -13.31 3.08
C ARG A 434 -5.72 -14.81 3.20
N MET A 435 -5.10 -15.59 2.32
CA MET A 435 -5.12 -17.06 2.38
C MET A 435 -4.47 -17.58 3.66
N ASN A 436 -5.22 -18.40 4.38
CA ASN A 436 -4.84 -19.09 5.62
C ASN A 436 -5.59 -20.45 5.69
N ASP A 437 -5.53 -21.17 6.80
CA ASP A 437 -6.32 -22.39 7.02
C ASP A 437 -7.82 -22.10 7.20
N LYS A 438 -8.17 -20.98 7.85
CA LYS A 438 -9.54 -20.61 8.18
C LYS A 438 -10.45 -20.49 6.96
N ILE A 439 -9.95 -19.97 5.83
CA ILE A 439 -10.74 -19.84 4.59
C ILE A 439 -11.30 -21.19 4.12
N PHE A 440 -10.56 -22.29 4.34
CA PHE A 440 -10.91 -23.63 3.87
C PHE A 440 -11.72 -24.44 4.89
N ARG A 441 -12.01 -23.89 6.07
CA ARG A 441 -12.92 -24.53 7.04
C ARG A 441 -14.34 -24.56 6.47
N VAL A 442 -15.08 -25.64 6.72
CA VAL A 442 -16.40 -25.89 6.11
C VAL A 442 -17.36 -24.72 6.34
N GLU A 443 -17.35 -24.16 7.56
CA GLU A 443 -18.19 -23.04 7.98
C GLU A 443 -17.86 -21.71 7.29
N ASN A 444 -16.62 -21.50 6.86
CA ASN A 444 -16.19 -20.30 6.17
C ASN A 444 -16.29 -20.49 4.65
N TRP A 445 -15.90 -21.66 4.15
CA TRP A 445 -15.94 -22.01 2.74
C TRP A 445 -17.36 -21.95 2.16
N LYS A 446 -18.37 -22.38 2.94
CA LYS A 446 -19.79 -22.29 2.55
C LYS A 446 -20.28 -20.85 2.33
N ASN A 447 -19.63 -19.85 2.94
CA ASN A 447 -19.94 -18.43 2.73
C ASN A 447 -19.02 -17.81 1.66
N PHE A 448 -17.75 -18.21 1.64
CA PHE A 448 -16.74 -17.68 0.72
C PHE A 448 -17.05 -18.02 -0.74
N VAL A 449 -17.41 -19.27 -1.06
CA VAL A 449 -17.70 -19.66 -2.46
C VAL A 449 -18.88 -18.88 -3.06
N PRO A 450 -20.04 -18.73 -2.38
CA PRO A 450 -21.10 -17.85 -2.87
C PRO A 450 -20.64 -16.39 -3.05
N PHE A 451 -19.84 -15.86 -2.13
CA PHE A 451 -19.28 -14.52 -2.26
C PHE A 451 -18.41 -14.36 -3.52
N VAL A 452 -17.48 -15.30 -3.77
CA VAL A 452 -16.64 -15.31 -4.98
C VAL A 452 -17.47 -15.35 -6.26
N ARG A 453 -18.51 -16.19 -6.27
CA ARG A 453 -19.44 -16.29 -7.41
C ARG A 453 -20.21 -14.99 -7.63
N LYS A 454 -20.71 -14.38 -6.55
CA LYS A 454 -21.45 -13.10 -6.60
C LYS A 454 -20.56 -11.95 -7.10
N MET A 455 -19.31 -11.90 -6.68
CA MET A 455 -18.33 -10.94 -7.22
C MET A 455 -18.09 -11.15 -8.72
N SER A 456 -18.30 -12.37 -9.20
CA SER A 456 -18.02 -12.79 -10.57
C SER A 456 -19.20 -12.72 -11.55
N THR A 457 -20.41 -12.41 -11.09
CA THR A 457 -21.60 -12.31 -11.94
C THR A 457 -21.79 -10.90 -12.50
N ASP A 458 -22.13 -10.79 -13.79
CA ASP A 458 -22.61 -9.54 -14.37
C ASP A 458 -23.98 -9.21 -13.74
N LEU A 459 -24.09 -8.05 -13.09
CA LEU A 459 -25.38 -7.56 -12.59
C LEU A 459 -26.20 -7.09 -13.78
N VAL A 460 -27.26 -7.84 -14.12
CA VAL A 460 -28.29 -7.40 -15.05
C VAL A 460 -29.28 -6.57 -14.23
N TYR A 461 -29.27 -5.25 -14.39
CA TYR A 461 -30.40 -4.45 -13.96
C TYR A 461 -31.58 -4.76 -14.88
N LEU A 462 -32.65 -5.32 -14.32
CA LEU A 462 -33.97 -5.19 -14.91
C LEU A 462 -34.42 -3.76 -14.58
N GLU A 463 -34.43 -2.88 -15.56
CA GLU A 463 -35.13 -1.60 -15.45
C GLU A 463 -36.62 -1.89 -15.18
N THR A 464 -37.14 -1.39 -14.07
CA THR A 464 -38.59 -1.28 -13.81
C THR A 464 -38.96 0.18 -13.75
#